data_AF-A0A2V1JSD0-F1
#
_entry.id   AF-A0A2V1JSD0-F1
#
_cell.length_a   1.000
_cell.length_b   1.000
_cell.length_c   1.000
_cell.angle_alpha   90.00
_cell.angle_beta   90.00
_cell.angle_gamma   90.00
#
_symmetry.space_group_name_H-M   'P 1'
#
loop_
_entity.id
_entity.type
_entity.pdbx_description
1 polymer ?
#
loop_
_entity_poly.entity_id
_entity_poly.type
_entity_poly.pdbx_seq_one_letter_code
_entity_poly.pdbx_strand_id
1 'polypeptide(L)'
;MKQSYIVAFWSPLAASHPHFCLDFFIPFLQKYGDIQCLDLQSRQDARTIRLLRQANLVIIGLPPIPAAFRRYFCDNWIPFSNVCYAFLDYLPALQTDIRRICHTYRLAEPSVMRIPYNIRFREAVRSGQSHDYLKEELPQYKTTDFHLCIQELTRSGKLILKTLDENLLIRSNGFKNVHHI
;
A
#
# COMPACT_ATOMS: atom_id res chain seq x y z
N MET A 1 16.43 18.17 12.02
CA MET A 1 15.76 18.11 10.71
C MET A 1 14.58 17.17 10.81
N LYS A 2 13.37 17.57 10.37
CA LYS A 2 12.28 16.61 10.21
C LYS A 2 12.69 15.64 9.10
N GLN A 3 12.72 14.36 9.40
CA GLN A 3 13.14 13.33 8.46
C GLN A 3 12.03 13.13 7.43
N SER A 4 12.36 13.21 6.15
CA SER A 4 11.42 12.92 5.06
C SER A 4 11.46 11.44 4.69
N TYR A 5 10.30 10.85 4.37
CA TYR A 5 10.18 9.45 4.00
C TYR A 5 9.63 9.30 2.59
N ILE A 6 10.17 8.35 1.85
CA ILE A 6 9.65 7.93 0.55
C ILE A 6 8.90 6.60 0.75
N VAL A 7 7.61 6.61 0.46
CA VAL A 7 6.76 5.42 0.42
C VAL A 7 6.44 5.12 -1.04
N ALA A 8 6.93 4.00 -1.55
CA ALA A 8 6.70 3.60 -2.92
C ALA A 8 5.58 2.56 -3.00
N PHE A 9 4.55 2.86 -3.77
CA PHE A 9 3.45 1.95 -4.09
C PHE A 9 3.75 1.30 -5.43
N TRP A 10 3.69 -0.02 -5.48
CA TRP A 10 4.08 -0.76 -6.66
C TRP A 10 3.32 -2.06 -6.81
N SER A 11 2.92 -2.38 -8.03
CA SER A 11 2.43 -3.71 -8.38
C SER A 11 3.36 -4.34 -9.40
N PRO A 12 3.76 -5.61 -9.21
CA PRO A 12 4.55 -6.34 -10.20
C PRO A 12 3.72 -6.75 -11.43
N LEU A 13 2.42 -6.45 -11.45
CA LEU A 13 1.48 -6.81 -12.51
C LEU A 13 1.05 -5.58 -13.30
N ALA A 14 0.98 -5.76 -14.62
CA ALA A 14 0.53 -4.70 -15.52
C ALA A 14 -0.88 -4.25 -15.13
N ALA A 15 -1.02 -2.94 -14.93
CA ALA A 15 -2.25 -2.29 -14.52
C ALA A 15 -2.70 -1.35 -15.63
N SER A 16 -3.97 -1.43 -16.02
CA SER A 16 -4.59 -0.45 -16.91
C SER A 16 -5.11 0.79 -16.16
N HIS A 17 -5.14 0.75 -14.82
CA HIS A 17 -5.69 1.79 -13.96
C HIS A 17 -4.86 1.95 -12.69
N PRO A 18 -4.90 3.10 -12.00
CA PRO A 18 -4.29 3.27 -10.69
C PRO A 18 -4.85 2.26 -9.68
N HIS A 19 -3.97 1.52 -9.01
CA HIS A 19 -4.37 0.46 -8.08
C HIS A 19 -4.40 0.91 -6.62
N PHE A 20 -3.68 1.97 -6.26
CA PHE A 20 -3.34 2.27 -4.86
C PHE A 20 -4.04 3.48 -4.24
N CYS A 21 -5.07 4.03 -4.89
CA CYS A 21 -5.89 5.08 -4.28
C CYS A 21 -5.06 6.24 -3.69
N LEU A 22 -3.97 6.64 -4.36
CA LEU A 22 -2.97 7.54 -3.77
C LEU A 22 -3.51 8.91 -3.35
N ASP A 23 -4.55 9.38 -4.03
CA ASP A 23 -5.25 10.63 -3.70
C ASP A 23 -5.84 10.61 -2.29
N PHE A 24 -6.13 9.42 -1.75
CA PHE A 24 -6.47 9.26 -0.34
C PHE A 24 -5.21 9.34 0.55
N PHE A 25 -4.17 8.59 0.20
CA PHE A 25 -2.99 8.42 1.06
C PHE A 25 -2.13 9.67 1.17
N ILE A 26 -1.93 10.43 0.09
CA ILE A 26 -1.09 11.63 0.09
C ILE A 26 -1.55 12.63 1.17
N PRO A 27 -2.78 13.16 1.15
CA PRO A 27 -3.24 14.11 2.16
C PRO A 27 -3.42 13.46 3.54
N PHE A 28 -3.66 12.15 3.61
CA PHE A 28 -3.73 11.43 4.88
C PHE A 28 -2.35 11.38 5.56
N LEU A 29 -1.32 10.93 4.85
CA LEU A 29 0.03 10.70 5.39
C LEU A 29 0.78 12.01 5.65
N GLN A 30 0.57 13.05 4.83
CA GLN A 30 1.16 14.37 5.03
C GLN A 30 0.81 15.01 6.39
N LYS A 31 -0.31 14.62 7.01
CA LYS A 31 -0.68 15.08 8.37
C LYS A 31 0.28 14.58 9.45
N TYR A 32 1.08 13.55 9.15
CA TYR A 32 1.94 12.85 10.11
C TYR A 32 3.44 13.08 9.84
N GLY A 33 3.80 13.87 8.81
CA GLY A 33 5.18 14.26 8.52
C GLY A 33 5.46 14.51 7.04
N ASP A 34 6.74 14.66 6.71
CA ASP A 34 7.20 14.90 5.34
C ASP A 34 7.27 13.56 4.56
N ILE A 35 6.11 12.96 4.30
CA ILE A 35 5.98 11.69 3.60
C ILE A 35 5.68 11.93 2.12
N GLN A 36 6.56 11.47 1.25
CA GLN A 36 6.43 11.48 -0.20
C GLN A 36 5.93 10.11 -0.66
N CYS A 37 4.81 10.10 -1.38
CA CYS A 37 4.26 8.89 -1.98
C CYS A 37 4.64 8.83 -3.45
N LEU A 38 5.16 7.70 -3.90
CA LEU A 38 5.48 7.44 -5.31
C LEU A 38 4.58 6.32 -5.83
N ASP A 39 3.82 6.57 -6.90
CA ASP A 39 3.23 5.49 -7.70
C ASP A 39 4.24 5.04 -8.74
N LEU A 40 4.63 3.78 -8.68
CA LEU A 40 5.49 3.19 -9.70
C LEU A 40 4.67 2.22 -10.53
N GLN A 41 4.52 2.56 -11.81
CA GLN A 41 3.87 1.67 -12.77
C GLN A 41 4.60 0.33 -12.87
N SER A 42 3.84 -0.71 -13.20
CA SER A 42 4.32 -2.08 -13.38
C SER A 42 5.33 -2.20 -14.52
N ARG A 43 6.59 -1.90 -14.22
CA ARG A 43 7.75 -2.30 -15.01
C ARG A 43 8.76 -2.87 -14.06
N GLN A 44 9.13 -4.14 -14.26
CA GLN A 44 10.23 -4.77 -13.53
C GLN A 44 11.58 -4.36 -14.13
N ASP A 45 11.67 -3.16 -14.72
CA ASP A 45 12.91 -2.67 -15.28
C ASP A 45 13.88 -2.26 -14.17
N ALA A 46 15.18 -2.31 -14.46
CA ALA A 46 16.23 -2.07 -13.49
C ALA A 46 16.11 -0.70 -12.79
N ARG A 47 15.57 0.33 -13.47
CA ARG A 47 15.41 1.66 -12.87
C ARG A 47 14.30 1.66 -11.81
N THR A 48 13.16 1.05 -12.12
CA THR A 48 12.05 0.92 -11.16
C THR A 48 12.50 0.12 -9.93
N ILE A 49 13.18 -1.01 -10.11
CA ILE A 49 13.69 -1.81 -8.98
C ILE A 49 14.72 -1.03 -8.15
N ARG A 50 15.58 -0.25 -8.79
CA ARG A 50 16.54 0.62 -8.08
C ARG A 50 15.83 1.67 -7.22
N LEU A 51 14.79 2.32 -7.75
CA LEU A 51 13.98 3.29 -7.00
C LEU A 51 13.28 2.63 -5.81
N LEU A 52 12.67 1.47 -6.02
CA LEU A 52 12.01 0.71 -4.94
C LEU A 52 12.98 0.36 -3.81
N ARG A 53 14.22 -0.04 -4.13
CA ARG A 53 15.26 -0.34 -3.12
C ARG A 53 15.72 0.88 -2.33
N GLN A 54 15.51 2.08 -2.83
CA GLN A 54 15.86 3.34 -2.16
C GLN A 54 14.72 3.89 -1.30
N ALA A 55 13.48 3.41 -1.51
CA ALA A 55 12.33 3.82 -0.72
C ALA A 55 12.49 3.41 0.76
N ASN A 56 11.93 4.21 1.67
CA ASN A 56 11.90 3.90 3.09
C ASN A 56 10.93 2.73 3.39
N LEU A 57 9.87 2.64 2.59
CA LEU A 57 8.88 1.56 2.61
C LEU A 57 8.40 1.28 1.19
N VAL A 58 8.32 0.01 0.83
CA VAL A 58 7.70 -0.46 -0.41
C VAL A 58 6.37 -1.13 -0.09
N ILE A 59 5.31 -0.68 -0.74
CA ILE A 59 3.98 -1.29 -0.66
C ILE A 59 3.77 -2.09 -1.94
N ILE A 60 3.68 -3.41 -1.79
CA ILE A 60 3.52 -4.35 -2.91
C ILE A 60 2.08 -4.79 -3.01
N GLY A 61 1.46 -4.42 -4.11
CA GLY A 61 0.04 -4.65 -4.38
C GLY A 61 -0.15 -5.81 -5.33
N LEU A 62 -0.94 -6.78 -4.90
CA LEU A 62 -1.35 -7.92 -5.71
C LEU A 62 -2.87 -8.07 -5.62
N PRO A 63 -3.57 -8.34 -6.74
CA PRO A 63 -4.96 -8.75 -6.68
C PRO A 63 -5.02 -10.09 -5.91
N PRO A 64 -6.11 -10.37 -5.15
CA PRO A 64 -6.29 -11.59 -4.36
C PRO A 64 -6.54 -12.83 -5.24
N ILE A 65 -5.71 -13.01 -6.28
CA ILE A 65 -5.76 -14.10 -7.25
C ILE A 65 -4.54 -14.99 -6.98
N PRO A 66 -4.72 -16.30 -6.69
CA PRO A 66 -3.61 -17.18 -6.33
C PRO A 66 -2.45 -17.20 -7.34
N ALA A 67 -2.76 -17.12 -8.64
CA ALA A 67 -1.76 -17.08 -9.71
C ALA A 67 -0.85 -15.85 -9.65
N ALA A 68 -1.39 -14.68 -9.27
CA ALA A 68 -0.61 -13.46 -9.10
C ALA A 68 0.44 -13.60 -7.99
N PHE A 69 0.03 -14.18 -6.86
CA PHE A 69 0.92 -14.43 -5.74
C PHE A 69 1.97 -15.48 -6.08
N ARG A 70 1.60 -16.59 -6.74
CA ARG A 70 2.58 -17.61 -7.17
C ARG A 70 3.64 -16.99 -8.06
N ARG A 71 3.22 -16.21 -9.05
CA ARG A 71 4.14 -15.53 -9.98
C ARG A 71 5.10 -14.58 -9.27
N TYR A 72 4.65 -13.89 -8.23
CA TYR A 72 5.50 -12.99 -7.47
C TYR A 72 6.41 -13.72 -6.48
N PHE A 73 5.85 -14.57 -5.61
CA PHE A 73 6.58 -15.23 -4.53
C PHE A 73 7.47 -16.39 -4.98
N CYS A 74 7.09 -17.10 -6.06
CA CYS A 74 7.82 -18.28 -6.52
C CYS A 74 8.67 -17.99 -7.77
N ASP A 75 8.13 -17.25 -8.73
CA ASP A 75 8.77 -17.12 -10.05
C ASP A 75 9.66 -15.87 -10.16
N ASN A 76 9.27 -14.75 -9.52
CA ASN A 76 9.93 -13.44 -9.69
C ASN A 76 10.11 -12.71 -8.36
N TRP A 77 10.54 -13.41 -7.32
CA TRP A 77 10.68 -12.83 -6.00
C TRP A 77 11.73 -11.72 -5.96
N ILE A 78 11.35 -10.56 -5.44
CA ILE A 78 12.26 -9.45 -5.21
C ILE A 78 12.31 -9.18 -3.71
N PRO A 79 13.46 -9.39 -3.04
CA PRO A 79 13.59 -9.10 -1.62
C PRO A 79 13.69 -7.59 -1.39
N PHE A 80 12.81 -7.08 -0.54
CA PHE A 80 12.86 -5.72 -0.01
C PHE A 80 12.96 -5.79 1.51
N SER A 81 13.80 -4.94 2.10
CA SER A 81 14.03 -4.91 3.55
C SER A 81 12.82 -4.37 4.32
N ASN A 82 12.14 -3.37 3.75
CA ASN A 82 10.98 -2.73 4.36
C ASN A 82 9.80 -2.83 3.39
N VAL A 83 8.96 -3.85 3.60
CA VAL A 83 7.85 -4.17 2.70
C VAL A 83 6.54 -4.30 3.45
N CYS A 84 5.48 -3.74 2.88
CA CYS A 84 4.11 -4.04 3.26
C CYS A 84 3.39 -4.62 2.05
N TYR A 85 2.59 -5.68 2.27
CA TYR A 85 1.78 -6.26 1.20
C TYR A 85 0.39 -5.66 1.22
N ALA A 86 -0.21 -5.54 0.05
CA ALA A 86 -1.56 -5.04 -0.11
C ALA A 86 -2.38 -5.96 -1.03
N PHE A 87 -3.56 -6.33 -0.57
CA PHE A 87 -4.59 -6.89 -1.46
C PHE A 87 -5.25 -5.75 -2.21
N LEU A 88 -5.04 -5.73 -3.52
CA LEU A 88 -5.70 -4.79 -4.44
C LEU A 88 -7.12 -5.29 -4.73
N ASP A 89 -8.05 -4.37 -4.95
CA ASP A 89 -9.44 -4.70 -5.27
C ASP A 89 -10.11 -5.60 -4.24
N TYR A 90 -9.83 -5.31 -2.97
CA TYR A 90 -10.43 -6.01 -1.85
C TYR A 90 -11.95 -5.86 -1.84
N LEU A 91 -12.63 -6.99 -1.67
CA LEU A 91 -14.05 -7.10 -1.39
C LEU A 91 -14.25 -8.03 -0.19
N PRO A 92 -15.19 -7.76 0.74
CA PRO A 92 -15.43 -8.62 1.90
C PRO A 92 -15.73 -10.08 1.54
N ALA A 93 -16.37 -10.31 0.40
CA ALA A 93 -16.67 -11.66 -0.10
C ALA A 93 -15.41 -12.51 -0.36
N LEU A 94 -14.24 -11.88 -0.56
CA LEU A 94 -12.96 -12.55 -0.84
C LEU A 94 -12.17 -12.89 0.44
N GLN A 95 -12.74 -12.69 1.62
CA GLN A 95 -12.04 -12.87 2.90
C GLN A 95 -11.50 -14.30 3.10
N THR A 96 -12.20 -15.32 2.60
CA THR A 96 -11.72 -16.72 2.65
C THR A 96 -10.50 -16.93 1.77
N ASP A 97 -10.51 -16.37 0.56
CA ASP A 97 -9.36 -16.44 -0.36
C ASP A 97 -8.15 -15.72 0.21
N ILE A 98 -8.36 -14.55 0.81
CA ILE A 98 -7.32 -13.78 1.48
C ILE A 98 -6.66 -14.58 2.60
N ARG A 99 -7.45 -15.21 3.48
CA ARG A 99 -6.92 -16.07 4.55
C ARG A 99 -6.07 -17.21 3.99
N ARG A 100 -6.55 -17.85 2.93
CA ARG A 100 -5.82 -18.94 2.24
C ARG A 100 -4.50 -18.44 1.66
N ILE A 101 -4.50 -17.29 0.97
CA ILE A 101 -3.29 -16.67 0.40
C ILE A 101 -2.31 -16.32 1.52
N CYS A 102 -2.76 -15.63 2.57
CA CYS A 102 -1.94 -15.29 3.72
C CYS A 102 -1.29 -16.54 4.34
N HIS A 103 -2.05 -17.60 4.55
CA HIS A 103 -1.51 -18.87 5.06
C HIS A 103 -0.47 -19.47 4.10
N THR A 104 -0.78 -19.53 2.81
CA THR A 104 0.09 -20.14 1.78
C THR A 104 1.45 -19.46 1.69
N TYR A 105 1.46 -18.12 1.72
CA TYR A 105 2.67 -17.31 1.57
C TYR A 105 3.20 -16.77 2.91
N ARG A 106 2.69 -17.28 4.04
CA ARG A 106 3.11 -16.92 5.40
C ARG A 106 3.04 -15.42 5.69
N LEU A 107 2.02 -14.75 5.16
CA LEU A 107 1.75 -13.35 5.42
C LEU A 107 0.90 -13.24 6.69
N ALA A 108 1.32 -12.40 7.63
CA ALA A 108 0.51 -12.08 8.80
C ALA A 108 -0.68 -11.21 8.35
N GLU A 109 -1.88 -11.79 8.29
CA GLU A 109 -3.09 -11.12 7.77
C GLU A 109 -3.32 -9.71 8.38
N PRO A 110 -3.14 -9.47 9.70
CA PRO A 110 -3.33 -8.14 10.27
C PRO A 110 -2.35 -7.08 9.75
N SER A 111 -1.21 -7.50 9.20
CA SER A 111 -0.14 -6.68 8.65
C SER A 111 -0.21 -6.55 7.13
N VAL A 112 -1.26 -7.08 6.49
CA VAL A 112 -1.52 -6.91 5.06
C VAL A 112 -2.58 -5.83 4.87
N MET A 113 -2.25 -4.83 4.06
CA MET A 113 -3.17 -3.75 3.68
C MET A 113 -4.30 -4.29 2.80
N ARG A 114 -5.43 -3.59 2.83
CA ARG A 114 -6.58 -3.88 1.98
C ARG A 114 -6.92 -2.61 1.23
N ILE A 115 -6.70 -2.62 -0.07
CA ILE A 115 -7.11 -1.53 -0.95
C ILE A 115 -8.46 -1.93 -1.55
N PRO A 116 -9.57 -1.34 -1.07
CA PRO A 116 -10.90 -1.76 -1.43
C PRO A 116 -11.20 -1.45 -2.89
N TYR A 117 -11.96 -2.35 -3.54
CA TYR A 117 -12.57 -2.03 -4.83
C TYR A 117 -13.74 -1.07 -4.60
N ASN A 118 -13.69 0.10 -5.22
CA ASN A 118 -14.82 1.02 -5.25
C ASN A 118 -14.87 1.69 -6.63
N ILE A 119 -15.89 1.36 -7.42
CA ILE A 119 -16.01 1.85 -8.81
C ILE A 119 -16.16 3.36 -8.88
N ARG A 120 -16.94 3.97 -7.97
CA ARG A 120 -17.16 5.42 -7.97
C ARG A 120 -15.89 6.16 -7.61
N PHE A 121 -15.11 5.66 -6.65
CA PHE A 121 -13.82 6.25 -6.32
C PHE A 121 -12.83 6.12 -7.48
N ARG A 122 -12.79 4.96 -8.16
CA ARG A 122 -11.96 4.79 -9.36
C ARG A 122 -12.36 5.75 -10.48
N GLU A 123 -13.64 5.95 -10.71
CA GLU A 123 -14.14 6.93 -11.67
C GLU A 123 -13.72 8.35 -11.28
N ALA A 124 -13.87 8.72 -10.01
CA ALA A 124 -13.43 10.01 -9.49
C ALA A 124 -11.91 10.23 -9.67
N VAL A 125 -11.08 9.21 -9.42
CA VAL A 125 -9.64 9.28 -9.71
C VAL A 125 -9.39 9.49 -11.21
N ARG A 126 -10.12 8.77 -12.08
CA ARG A 126 -9.97 8.88 -13.54
C ARG A 126 -10.42 10.25 -14.07
N SER A 127 -11.45 10.85 -13.48
CA SER A 127 -11.94 12.18 -13.85
C SER A 127 -11.18 13.33 -13.18
N GLY A 128 -10.22 13.03 -12.29
CA GLY A 128 -9.50 14.05 -11.52
C GLY A 128 -10.34 14.70 -10.40
N GLN A 129 -11.44 14.05 -9.99
CA GLN A 129 -12.41 14.50 -8.98
C GLN A 129 -12.33 13.69 -7.68
N SER A 130 -11.26 12.92 -7.47
CA SER A 130 -11.07 12.08 -6.29
C SER A 130 -11.13 12.88 -4.99
N HIS A 131 -10.60 14.11 -4.97
CA HIS A 131 -10.66 14.99 -3.81
C HIS A 131 -12.08 15.38 -3.43
N ASP A 132 -12.90 15.71 -4.43
CA ASP A 132 -14.30 16.07 -4.21
C ASP A 132 -15.08 14.85 -3.72
N TYR A 133 -14.87 13.68 -4.34
CA TYR A 133 -15.45 12.41 -3.88
C TYR A 133 -15.11 12.10 -2.42
N LEU A 134 -13.87 12.35 -1.98
CA LEU A 134 -13.45 12.11 -0.60
C LEU A 134 -14.02 13.14 0.38
N LYS A 135 -14.37 14.34 -0.10
CA LYS A 135 -14.93 15.43 0.70
C LYS A 135 -16.45 15.48 0.71
N GLU A 136 -17.12 14.79 -0.21
CA GLU A 136 -18.57 14.84 -0.35
C GLU A 136 -19.27 14.44 0.97
N GLU A 137 -19.84 15.43 1.65
CA GLU A 137 -20.61 15.22 2.87
C GLU A 137 -22.04 14.76 2.62
N LEU A 138 -22.48 14.82 1.35
CA LEU A 138 -23.84 14.57 0.91
C LEU A 138 -24.29 13.13 1.28
N PRO A 139 -25.30 12.97 2.14
CA PRO A 139 -25.74 11.68 2.67
C PRO A 139 -26.09 10.64 1.60
N GLN A 140 -26.60 11.07 0.45
CA GLN A 140 -26.98 10.18 -0.66
C GLN A 140 -25.79 9.42 -1.30
N TYR A 141 -24.55 9.90 -1.11
CA TYR A 141 -23.36 9.26 -1.66
C TYR A 141 -22.60 8.42 -0.63
N LYS A 142 -22.94 8.55 0.66
CA LYS A 142 -22.41 7.77 1.79
C LYS A 142 -23.08 6.41 1.91
N THR A 143 -22.98 5.63 0.84
CA THR A 143 -23.42 4.22 0.81
C THR A 143 -22.58 3.35 1.76
N THR A 144 -23.03 2.13 2.03
CA THR A 144 -22.24 1.14 2.78
C THR A 144 -20.86 0.91 2.14
N ASP A 145 -20.80 0.88 0.81
CA ASP A 145 -19.55 0.68 0.05
C ASP A 145 -18.58 1.86 0.20
N PHE A 146 -19.09 3.08 0.29
CA PHE A 146 -18.26 4.26 0.57
C PHE A 146 -17.63 4.16 1.97
N HIS A 147 -18.43 3.86 2.99
CA HIS A 147 -17.92 3.74 4.36
C HIS A 147 -16.89 2.62 4.49
N LEU A 148 -17.15 1.47 3.87
CA LEU A 148 -16.21 0.36 3.85
C LEU A 148 -14.91 0.74 3.14
N CYS A 149 -15.01 1.46 2.02
CA CYS A 149 -13.85 1.97 1.29
C CYS A 149 -12.98 2.87 2.18
N ILE A 150 -13.58 3.90 2.79
CA ILE A 150 -12.86 4.84 3.66
C ILE A 150 -12.27 4.14 4.90
N GLN A 151 -13.01 3.19 5.49
CA GLN A 151 -12.54 2.43 6.64
C GLN A 151 -11.29 1.59 6.31
N GLU A 152 -11.30 0.85 5.20
CA GLU A 152 -10.16 0.02 4.79
C GLU A 152 -8.96 0.85 4.34
N LEU A 153 -9.20 1.97 3.65
CA LEU A 153 -8.13 2.92 3.30
C LEU A 153 -7.51 3.57 4.54
N THR A 154 -8.33 3.98 5.51
CA THR A 154 -7.85 4.54 6.79
C THR A 154 -7.04 3.50 7.57
N ARG A 155 -7.51 2.25 7.63
CA ARG A 155 -6.79 1.15 8.28
C ARG A 155 -5.44 0.91 7.60
N SER A 156 -5.43 0.88 6.27
CA SER A 156 -4.21 0.72 5.47
C SER A 156 -3.24 1.89 5.70
N GLY A 157 -3.74 3.12 5.82
CA GLY A 157 -2.92 4.30 6.11
C GLY A 157 -2.25 4.22 7.50
N LYS A 158 -3.00 3.77 8.51
CA LYS A 158 -2.44 3.53 9.85
C LYS A 158 -1.36 2.44 9.85
N LEU A 159 -1.53 1.41 9.02
CA LEU A 159 -0.54 0.35 8.88
C LEU A 159 0.76 0.88 8.25
N ILE A 160 0.66 1.74 7.22
CA ILE A 160 1.83 2.42 6.64
C ILE A 160 2.60 3.18 7.72
N LEU A 161 1.91 4.00 8.52
CA LEU A 161 2.53 4.78 9.59
C LEU A 161 3.19 3.89 10.63
N LYS A 162 2.49 2.85 11.10
CA LYS A 162 3.03 1.88 12.05
C LYS A 162 4.31 1.21 11.52
N THR A 163 4.30 0.77 10.26
CA THR A 163 5.47 0.14 9.66
C THR A 163 6.62 1.12 9.47
N LEU A 164 6.34 2.38 9.16
CA LEU A 164 7.37 3.42 9.12
C LEU A 164 7.97 3.64 10.52
N ASP A 165 7.17 3.75 11.56
CA ASP A 165 7.62 3.94 12.95
C ASP A 165 8.46 2.77 13.46
N GLU A 166 8.04 1.53 13.22
CA GLU A 166 8.81 0.32 13.56
C GLU A 166 10.18 0.33 12.86
N ASN A 167 10.22 0.70 11.59
CA ASN A 167 11.46 0.82 10.83
C ASN A 167 12.36 1.96 11.32
N LEU A 168 11.77 3.03 11.86
CA LEU A 168 12.50 4.14 12.45
C LEU A 168 13.17 3.74 13.76
N LEU A 169 12.45 3.01 14.61
CA LEU A 169 12.97 2.50 15.88
C LEU A 169 14.14 1.51 15.67
N ILE A 170 14.05 0.66 14.65
CA ILE A 170 15.14 -0.26 14.28
C ILE A 170 16.38 0.53 13.82
N ARG A 171 16.20 1.58 13.00
CA ARG A 171 17.32 2.41 12.53
C ARG A 171 17.95 3.23 13.67
N SER A 172 17.18 3.74 14.63
CA SER A 172 17.74 4.47 15.78
C SER A 172 18.50 3.57 16.75
N ASN A 173 18.12 2.30 16.88
CA ASN A 173 18.82 1.33 17.72
C ASN A 173 20.02 0.67 17.02
N GLY A 174 20.04 0.62 15.69
CA GLY A 174 21.18 0.13 14.89
C GLY A 174 22.42 1.04 14.95
N PHE A 175 22.26 2.33 15.27
CA PHE A 175 23.39 3.25 15.46
C PHE A 175 24.06 3.16 16.85
N LYS A 176 23.47 2.44 17.81
CA LYS A 176 24.06 2.29 19.16
C LYS A 176 25.04 1.12 19.31
N ASN A 177 25.21 0.27 18.30
CA ASN A 177 26.03 -0.94 18.39
C ASN A 177 27.21 -1.00 17.40
N VAL A 178 27.69 0.13 16.89
CA VAL A 178 28.92 0.18 16.06
C VAL A 178 29.92 1.19 16.63
N HIS A 179 30.25 1.05 17.92
CA HIS A 179 31.45 1.61 18.52
C HIS A 179 31.83 0.78 19.74
N HIS A 180 32.23 -0.47 19.52
CA HIS A 180 33.14 -1.22 20.38
C HIS A 180 33.55 -2.48 19.59
N ILE A 181 34.67 -2.36 18.89
CA ILE A 181 35.84 -3.26 18.84
C ILE A 181 36.95 -2.45 18.16
#